data_AF-A0A2E4NCQ9-F1
#
_entry.id   AF-A0A2E4NCQ9-F1
#
_cell.length_a   1.000
_cell.length_b   1.000
_cell.length_c   1.000
_cell.angle_alpha   90.00
_cell.angle_beta   90.00
_cell.angle_gamma   90.00
#
_symmetry.space_group_name_H-M   'P 1'
#
loop_
_entity.id
_entity.type
_entity.pdbx_description
1 polymer ?
#
loop_
_entity_poly.entity_id
_entity_poly.type
_entity_poly.pdbx_seq_one_letter_code
_entity_poly.pdbx_strand_id
1 'polypeptide(L)'
;MSKYAKLNWALRRPKESKYKGRHIMKYAMDFIEAIEREDKPRKNGLTGVRDPGMGMLETQMFIESAGMYTDWVKFRNMMPRFFSHDWFVKKVNLYKDNNINVLPGGITGEMAFLQGKWDQTLEYMVDVGVSGMEVSENYVNYSHAEKIQLVHDLRDHDIHCFFEWGIKKPHEPLKPEMAIKEINNLISEGVNHVIVEEGEIDMLLGVDGQSENSHLLVELIEGVGIEHLMIEAIHSKQQAWLLKNYGTTVNIGPNVLTHEVLWLESNRRGMGRGVNYFGLDEWLEKTGRRRNDA
;
A
#
# COMPACT_ATOMS: atom_id res chain seq x y z
N MET A 1 23.57 -14.34 -2.95
CA MET A 1 23.51 -12.89 -2.72
C MET A 1 23.13 -12.24 -4.03
N SER A 2 21.88 -11.80 -4.16
CA SER A 2 21.40 -11.09 -5.36
C SER A 2 22.26 -9.84 -5.58
N LYS A 3 22.65 -9.58 -6.83
CA LYS A 3 23.37 -8.37 -7.26
C LYS A 3 22.48 -7.11 -7.25
N TYR A 4 21.19 -7.27 -6.96
CA TYR A 4 20.19 -6.23 -7.08
C TYR A 4 19.97 -5.56 -5.73
N ALA A 5 20.11 -4.22 -5.76
CA ALA A 5 19.95 -3.27 -4.66
C ALA A 5 21.02 -3.30 -3.55
N LYS A 6 22.16 -2.63 -3.79
CA LYS A 6 22.89 -1.96 -2.69
C LYS A 6 22.01 -0.82 -2.19
N LEU A 7 21.07 -1.10 -1.29
CA LEU A 7 20.33 -0.02 -0.63
C LEU A 7 21.31 0.79 0.21
N ASN A 8 21.33 2.08 -0.08
CA ASN A 8 22.01 3.08 0.72
C ASN A 8 21.11 3.37 1.94
N TRP A 9 21.13 2.47 2.92
CA TRP A 9 20.43 2.57 4.21
C TRP A 9 21.01 3.66 5.11
N ALA A 10 21.42 4.80 4.54
CA ALA A 10 21.88 5.91 5.35
C ALA A 10 20.74 6.30 6.30
N LEU A 11 20.98 6.15 7.61
CA LEU A 11 20.11 6.73 8.64
C LEU A 11 19.81 8.16 8.21
N ARG A 12 18.58 8.41 7.75
CA ARG A 12 18.09 9.77 7.61
C ARG A 12 17.95 10.25 9.03
N ARG A 13 19.01 10.92 9.51
CA ARG A 13 18.98 11.69 10.75
C ARG A 13 17.77 12.59 10.68
N PRO A 14 17.07 12.86 11.79
CA PRO A 14 16.24 14.03 11.87
C PRO A 14 17.10 15.19 11.39
N LYS A 15 16.77 15.79 10.24
CA LYS A 15 17.30 17.13 9.96
C LYS A 15 16.83 17.93 11.16
N GLU A 16 17.74 18.65 11.82
CA GLU A 16 17.32 19.76 12.68
C GLU A 16 16.27 20.51 11.89
N SER A 17 15.04 20.45 12.38
CA SER A 17 13.89 20.93 11.67
C SER A 17 14.14 22.42 11.40
N LYS A 18 14.28 22.77 10.11
CA LYS A 18 14.18 24.17 9.67
C LYS A 18 12.77 24.75 9.89
N TYR A 19 11.85 23.97 10.44
CA TYR A 19 10.46 24.35 10.70
C TYR A 19 10.27 24.61 12.20
N LYS A 20 10.67 25.81 12.62
CA LYS A 20 10.23 26.39 13.90
C LYS A 20 8.70 26.52 13.87
N GLY A 21 7.97 25.78 14.72
CA GLY A 21 6.57 26.10 15.02
C GLY A 21 5.51 25.00 14.89
N ARG A 22 5.83 23.76 14.51
CA ARG A 22 4.92 22.62 14.73
C ARG A 22 5.32 21.88 16.00
N HIS A 23 4.34 21.46 16.80
CA HIS A 23 4.57 20.53 17.91
C HIS A 23 5.36 19.33 17.37
N ILE A 24 6.63 19.23 17.75
CA ILE A 24 7.45 18.06 17.43
C ILE A 24 6.83 16.94 18.24
N MET A 25 6.22 15.96 17.57
CA MET A 25 5.72 14.77 18.24
C MET A 25 6.94 14.11 18.91
N LYS A 26 6.94 14.08 20.24
CA LYS A 26 7.98 13.43 21.00
C LYS A 26 7.63 11.95 21.10
N TYR A 27 8.31 11.10 20.33
CA TYR A 27 8.11 9.66 20.44
C TYR A 27 8.63 9.13 21.78
N ALA A 28 8.04 8.04 22.25
CA ALA A 28 8.60 7.31 23.38
C ALA A 28 10.00 6.81 22.99
N MET A 29 10.97 6.98 23.90
CA MET A 29 12.37 6.58 23.68
C MET A 29 13.04 7.25 22.48
N ASP A 30 12.66 8.49 22.14
CA ASP A 30 13.28 9.30 21.07
C ASP A 30 14.78 9.58 21.24
N PHE A 31 15.34 9.28 22.41
CA PHE A 31 16.79 9.27 22.67
C PHE A 31 17.51 8.05 22.08
N ILE A 32 16.78 7.03 21.60
CA ILE A 32 17.32 5.89 20.85
C ILE A 32 17.21 6.23 19.36
N GLU A 33 18.35 6.39 18.69
CA GLU A 33 18.38 6.63 17.25
C GLU A 33 17.83 5.43 16.48
N ALA A 34 16.90 5.68 15.55
CA ALA A 34 16.27 4.68 14.71
C ALA A 34 16.16 5.17 13.26
N ILE A 35 15.95 4.24 12.32
CA ILE A 35 15.62 4.59 10.94
C ILE A 35 14.26 5.29 10.94
N GLU A 36 14.19 6.51 10.45
CA GLU A 36 12.94 7.27 10.29
C GLU A 36 12.40 7.14 8.86
N ARG A 37 11.11 7.44 8.69
CA ARG A 37 10.46 7.54 7.37
C ARG A 37 9.71 8.86 7.21
N GLU A 38 9.21 9.11 6.01
CA GLU A 38 8.48 10.35 5.72
C GLU A 38 7.18 10.46 6.55
N ASP A 39 6.86 11.67 6.99
CA ASP A 39 5.60 11.98 7.65
C ASP A 39 4.44 12.03 6.64
N LYS A 40 3.20 11.96 7.14
CA LYS A 40 2.01 12.21 6.32
C LYS A 40 1.92 13.68 5.87
N PRO A 41 1.37 13.97 4.67
CA PRO A 41 0.94 13.01 3.65
C PRO A 41 2.14 12.42 2.90
N ARG A 42 2.17 11.09 2.80
CA ARG A 42 3.26 10.35 2.17
C ARG A 42 3.03 10.22 0.68
N LYS A 43 4.11 10.23 -0.08
CA LYS A 43 4.11 9.88 -1.52
C LYS A 43 4.62 8.47 -1.78
N ASN A 44 5.47 7.96 -0.88
CA ASN A 44 6.09 6.65 -0.94
C ASN A 44 6.00 5.95 0.42
N GLY A 45 6.23 4.64 0.43
CA GLY A 45 6.14 3.85 1.65
C GLY A 45 4.70 3.76 2.17
N LEU A 46 3.71 3.82 1.30
CA LEU A 46 2.31 3.80 1.67
C LEU A 46 1.95 2.48 2.36
N THR A 47 1.07 2.57 3.35
CA THR A 47 0.43 1.40 3.96
C THR A 47 -1.06 1.44 3.65
N GLY A 48 -1.51 0.51 2.82
CA GLY A 48 -2.93 0.30 2.52
C GLY A 48 -3.51 -0.83 3.36
N VAL A 49 -4.50 -0.50 4.19
CA VAL A 49 -5.12 -1.41 5.16
C VAL A 49 -6.50 -1.82 4.68
N ARG A 50 -6.87 -3.08 4.92
CA ARG A 50 -8.22 -3.56 4.67
C ARG A 50 -9.09 -3.43 5.91
N ASP A 51 -10.17 -2.68 5.81
CA ASP A 51 -11.23 -2.68 6.81
C ASP A 51 -12.18 -3.86 6.55
N PRO A 52 -12.28 -4.84 7.47
CA PRO A 52 -13.13 -6.01 7.34
C PRO A 52 -14.59 -5.78 7.76
N GLY A 53 -14.95 -4.58 8.22
CA GLY A 53 -16.29 -4.23 8.70
C GLY A 53 -16.31 -3.75 10.14
N MET A 54 -15.23 -3.13 10.59
CA MET A 54 -15.07 -2.71 11.99
C MET A 54 -16.21 -1.77 12.42
N GLY A 55 -16.65 -1.91 13.67
CA GLY A 55 -17.56 -0.93 14.29
C GLY A 55 -16.87 0.42 14.51
N MET A 56 -17.63 1.48 14.79
CA MET A 56 -17.05 2.82 15.02
C MET A 56 -15.99 2.84 16.14
N LEU A 57 -16.26 2.16 17.25
CA LEU A 57 -15.32 2.09 18.38
C LEU A 57 -14.04 1.33 18.02
N GLU A 58 -14.17 0.22 17.30
CA GLU A 58 -13.03 -0.55 16.83
C GLU A 58 -12.19 0.24 15.81
N THR A 59 -12.85 0.95 14.88
CA THR A 59 -12.17 1.88 13.98
C THR A 59 -11.44 2.97 14.75
N GLN A 60 -12.04 3.55 15.79
CA GLN A 60 -11.38 4.57 16.62
C GLN A 60 -10.14 4.02 17.34
N MET A 61 -10.24 2.82 17.93
CA MET A 61 -9.11 2.15 18.59
C MET A 61 -7.98 1.80 17.62
N PHE A 62 -8.34 1.38 16.40
CA PHE A 62 -7.38 1.16 15.32
C PHE A 62 -6.67 2.47 14.94
N ILE A 63 -7.40 3.55 14.72
CA ILE A 63 -6.84 4.85 14.36
C ILE A 63 -5.92 5.37 15.48
N GLU A 64 -6.34 5.25 16.73
CA GLU A 64 -5.56 5.66 17.91
C GLU A 64 -4.18 4.99 17.94
N SER A 65 -4.12 3.69 17.64
CA SER A 65 -2.88 2.91 17.74
C SER A 65 -2.03 2.94 16.47
N ALA A 66 -2.64 2.94 15.29
CA ALA A 66 -1.98 2.68 14.01
C ALA A 66 -2.30 3.71 12.92
N GLY A 67 -3.14 4.71 13.19
CA GLY A 67 -3.61 5.69 12.20
C GLY A 67 -2.49 6.53 11.61
N MET A 68 -1.44 6.87 12.37
CA MET A 68 -0.26 7.60 11.87
C MET A 68 0.52 6.84 10.79
N TYR A 69 0.44 5.51 10.80
CA TYR A 69 1.19 4.61 9.93
C TYR A 69 0.34 4.01 8.80
N THR A 70 -0.95 4.37 8.75
CA THR A 70 -1.92 3.91 7.74
C THR A 70 -2.23 5.05 6.77
N ASP A 71 -1.97 4.90 5.48
CA ASP A 71 -2.21 5.97 4.50
C ASP A 71 -3.54 5.80 3.77
N TRP A 72 -3.92 4.55 3.48
CA TRP A 72 -5.16 4.18 2.79
C TRP A 72 -5.92 3.11 3.56
N VAL A 73 -7.25 3.18 3.55
CA VAL A 73 -8.14 2.13 4.03
C VAL A 73 -9.09 1.71 2.92
N LYS A 74 -8.96 0.45 2.49
CA LYS A 74 -9.90 -0.21 1.58
C LYS A 74 -11.03 -0.83 2.39
N PHE A 75 -12.28 -0.43 2.14
CA PHE A 75 -13.42 -1.19 2.60
C PHE A 75 -13.47 -2.51 1.82
N ARG A 76 -13.40 -3.63 2.54
CA ARG A 76 -13.39 -4.96 1.93
C ARG A 76 -14.58 -5.15 0.97
N ASN A 77 -14.30 -5.57 -0.26
CA ASN A 77 -15.31 -5.92 -1.27
C ASN A 77 -16.37 -4.80 -1.45
N MET A 78 -17.65 -5.16 -1.56
CA MET A 78 -18.80 -4.22 -1.59
C MET A 78 -19.37 -3.91 -0.20
N MET A 79 -18.56 -4.04 0.85
CA MET A 79 -19.07 -3.93 2.21
C MET A 79 -19.84 -2.64 2.55
N PRO A 80 -19.52 -1.45 1.99
CA PRO A 80 -20.32 -0.25 2.18
C PRO A 80 -21.82 -0.44 1.91
N ARG A 81 -22.20 -1.38 1.03
CA ARG A 81 -23.60 -1.67 0.70
C ARG A 81 -24.40 -2.26 1.87
N PHE A 82 -23.76 -2.84 2.87
CA PHE A 82 -24.42 -3.43 4.05
C PHE A 82 -24.64 -2.41 5.18
N PHE A 83 -24.18 -1.18 5.01
CA PHE A 83 -24.25 -0.13 6.03
C PHE A 83 -25.45 0.78 5.78
N SER A 84 -25.97 1.42 6.84
CA SER A 84 -26.83 2.58 6.61
C SER A 84 -26.00 3.72 6.01
N HIS A 85 -26.63 4.56 5.19
CA HIS A 85 -25.97 5.71 4.57
C HIS A 85 -25.27 6.59 5.63
N ASP A 86 -26.00 6.99 6.67
CA ASP A 86 -25.47 7.81 7.77
C ASP A 86 -24.27 7.17 8.47
N TRP A 87 -24.28 5.85 8.64
CA TRP A 87 -23.17 5.16 9.29
C TRP A 87 -21.94 5.12 8.38
N PHE A 88 -22.13 4.85 7.09
CA PHE A 88 -21.04 4.87 6.12
C PHE A 88 -20.39 6.25 6.02
N VAL A 89 -21.18 7.32 5.90
CA VAL A 89 -20.67 8.70 5.88
C VAL A 89 -19.88 9.02 7.16
N LYS A 90 -20.41 8.67 8.35
CA LYS A 90 -19.69 8.85 9.62
C LYS A 90 -18.35 8.12 9.64
N LYS A 91 -18.30 6.89 9.08
CA LYS A 91 -17.09 6.08 9.05
C LYS A 91 -16.05 6.62 8.07
N VAL A 92 -16.47 7.07 6.89
CA VAL A 92 -15.60 7.75 5.91
C VAL A 92 -15.00 9.02 6.54
N ASN A 93 -15.82 9.85 7.17
CA ASN A 93 -15.35 11.07 7.83
C ASN A 93 -14.37 10.78 8.97
N LEU A 94 -14.62 9.74 9.77
CA LEU A 94 -13.71 9.36 10.86
C LEU A 94 -12.29 9.04 10.34
N TYR A 95 -12.15 8.34 9.22
CA TYR A 95 -10.83 8.11 8.62
C TYR A 95 -10.21 9.41 8.09
N LYS A 96 -10.99 10.22 7.37
CA LYS A 96 -10.50 11.46 6.75
C LYS A 96 -10.04 12.50 7.77
N ASP A 97 -10.80 12.66 8.86
CA ASP A 97 -10.46 13.56 9.97
C ASP A 97 -9.11 13.18 10.62
N ASN A 98 -8.66 11.94 10.42
CA ASN A 98 -7.37 11.42 10.88
C ASN A 98 -6.32 11.31 9.76
N ASN A 99 -6.50 12.03 8.65
CA ASN A 99 -5.62 12.02 7.48
C ASN A 99 -5.38 10.60 6.93
N ILE A 100 -6.44 9.80 6.85
CA ILE A 100 -6.44 8.47 6.24
C ILE A 100 -7.40 8.51 5.06
N ASN A 101 -6.89 8.22 3.88
CA ASN A 101 -7.69 8.17 2.68
C ASN A 101 -8.49 6.87 2.63
N VAL A 102 -9.65 6.87 1.99
CA VAL A 102 -10.50 5.68 1.88
C VAL A 102 -10.89 5.38 0.45
N LEU A 103 -11.07 4.09 0.15
CA LEU A 103 -11.57 3.58 -1.11
C LEU A 103 -12.47 2.36 -0.92
N PRO A 104 -13.48 2.14 -1.79
CA PRO A 104 -14.18 0.87 -1.86
C PRO A 104 -13.31 -0.20 -2.56
N GLY A 105 -13.60 -1.48 -2.34
CA GLY A 105 -13.00 -2.55 -3.14
C GLY A 105 -13.52 -2.57 -4.58
N GLY A 106 -12.68 -3.01 -5.52
CA GLY A 106 -12.89 -2.89 -6.96
C GLY A 106 -14.11 -3.63 -7.50
N ILE A 107 -14.52 -4.70 -6.81
CA ILE A 107 -15.80 -5.39 -7.07
C ILE A 107 -17.02 -4.45 -7.01
N THR A 108 -16.92 -3.32 -6.28
CA THR A 108 -17.95 -2.28 -6.27
C THR A 108 -18.08 -1.62 -7.64
N GLY A 109 -16.95 -1.26 -8.27
CA GLY A 109 -16.90 -0.69 -9.61
C GLY A 109 -17.35 -1.70 -10.66
N GLU A 110 -16.86 -2.94 -10.59
CA GLU A 110 -17.26 -4.02 -11.49
C GLU A 110 -18.78 -4.26 -11.49
N MET A 111 -19.40 -4.36 -10.31
CA MET A 111 -20.84 -4.55 -10.20
C MET A 111 -21.64 -3.32 -10.65
N ALA A 112 -21.13 -2.10 -10.42
CA ALA A 112 -21.75 -0.87 -10.90
C ALA A 112 -21.72 -0.80 -12.44
N PHE A 113 -20.58 -1.13 -13.04
CA PHE A 113 -20.40 -1.16 -14.49
C PHE A 113 -21.37 -2.15 -15.16
N LEU A 114 -21.41 -3.40 -14.68
CA LEU A 114 -22.31 -4.43 -15.23
C LEU A 114 -23.79 -4.06 -15.16
N GLN A 115 -24.17 -3.19 -14.23
CA GLN A 115 -25.55 -2.74 -14.05
C GLN A 115 -25.86 -1.42 -14.79
N GLY A 116 -24.89 -0.84 -15.50
CA GLY A 116 -25.04 0.49 -16.10
C GLY A 116 -25.21 1.60 -15.07
N LYS A 117 -24.60 1.45 -13.89
CA LYS A 117 -24.69 2.37 -12.73
C LYS A 117 -23.35 2.93 -12.29
N TRP A 118 -22.35 2.92 -13.18
CA TRP A 118 -21.02 3.46 -12.87
C TRP A 118 -21.10 4.94 -12.46
N ASP A 119 -21.67 5.79 -13.31
CA ASP A 119 -21.78 7.24 -13.06
C ASP A 119 -22.48 7.54 -11.72
N GLN A 120 -23.61 6.90 -11.47
CA GLN A 120 -24.38 7.03 -10.22
C GLN A 120 -23.57 6.58 -8.99
N THR A 121 -22.74 5.55 -9.16
CA THR A 121 -21.87 5.06 -8.08
C THR A 121 -20.72 6.04 -7.84
N LEU A 122 -20.11 6.56 -8.90
CA LEU A 122 -19.03 7.55 -8.79
C LEU A 122 -19.54 8.84 -8.12
N GLU A 123 -20.68 9.38 -8.56
CA GLU A 123 -21.33 10.54 -7.94
C GLU A 123 -21.57 10.30 -6.45
N TYR A 124 -22.16 9.15 -6.08
CA TYR A 124 -22.38 8.81 -4.69
C TYR A 124 -21.07 8.72 -3.88
N MET A 125 -20.01 8.15 -4.46
CA MET A 125 -18.71 8.01 -3.81
C MET A 125 -18.03 9.37 -3.60
N VAL A 126 -18.17 10.29 -4.57
CA VAL A 126 -17.74 11.69 -4.43
C VAL A 126 -18.53 12.38 -3.32
N ASP A 127 -19.85 12.24 -3.29
CA ASP A 127 -20.74 12.89 -2.31
C ASP A 127 -20.47 12.46 -0.86
N VAL A 128 -20.26 11.16 -0.64
CA VAL A 128 -19.88 10.64 0.69
C VAL A 128 -18.42 10.91 1.04
N GLY A 129 -17.65 11.44 0.09
CA GLY A 129 -16.31 11.95 0.28
C GLY A 129 -15.22 10.90 0.27
N VAL A 130 -15.35 9.77 -0.45
CA VAL A 130 -14.22 8.85 -0.61
C VAL A 130 -13.05 9.54 -1.30
N SER A 131 -11.83 9.06 -1.04
CA SER A 131 -10.59 9.67 -1.55
C SER A 131 -10.09 9.01 -2.83
N GLY A 132 -10.46 7.75 -3.03
CA GLY A 132 -10.01 6.95 -4.16
C GLY A 132 -11.02 5.86 -4.51
N MET A 133 -10.83 5.26 -5.68
CA MET A 133 -11.57 4.09 -6.14
C MET A 133 -10.62 3.09 -6.79
N GLU A 134 -10.92 1.81 -6.61
CA GLU A 134 -10.24 0.69 -7.25
C GLU A 134 -11.00 0.32 -8.53
N VAL A 135 -10.30 0.32 -9.66
CA VAL A 135 -10.73 -0.29 -10.92
C VAL A 135 -10.02 -1.64 -11.01
N SER A 136 -10.79 -2.71 -11.02
CA SER A 136 -10.29 -4.09 -11.13
C SER A 136 -10.97 -4.83 -12.26
N GLU A 137 -10.28 -5.83 -12.79
CA GLU A 137 -10.78 -6.77 -13.81
C GLU A 137 -10.80 -8.20 -13.25
N ASN A 138 -11.33 -8.36 -12.04
CA ASN A 138 -11.36 -9.67 -11.38
C ASN A 138 -12.40 -10.60 -11.99
N TYR A 139 -13.58 -10.06 -12.30
CA TYR A 139 -14.75 -10.80 -12.78
C TYR A 139 -15.39 -10.15 -14.02
N VAL A 140 -14.92 -8.97 -14.42
CA VAL A 140 -15.38 -8.24 -15.60
C VAL A 140 -14.22 -8.07 -16.58
N ASN A 141 -14.51 -8.26 -17.86
CA ASN A 141 -13.60 -7.90 -18.94
C ASN A 141 -14.05 -6.55 -19.51
N TYR A 142 -13.18 -5.54 -19.45
CA TYR A 142 -13.40 -4.29 -20.16
C TYR A 142 -12.71 -4.34 -21.52
N SER A 143 -13.32 -3.72 -22.53
CA SER A 143 -12.56 -3.27 -23.69
C SER A 143 -11.53 -2.23 -23.26
N HIS A 144 -10.49 -2.04 -24.07
CA HIS A 144 -9.49 -1.01 -23.79
C HIS A 144 -10.12 0.38 -23.65
N ALA A 145 -11.09 0.73 -24.50
CA ALA A 145 -11.78 2.02 -24.44
C ALA A 145 -12.59 2.19 -23.14
N GLU A 146 -13.31 1.15 -22.70
CA GLU A 146 -14.04 1.19 -21.43
C GLU A 146 -13.09 1.37 -20.24
N LYS A 147 -11.96 0.66 -20.23
CA LYS A 147 -10.93 0.79 -19.19
C LYS A 147 -10.41 2.22 -19.07
N ILE A 148 -10.05 2.83 -20.20
CA ILE A 148 -9.56 4.21 -20.22
C ILE A 148 -10.64 5.18 -19.78
N GLN A 149 -11.90 4.97 -20.20
CA GLN A 149 -13.01 5.80 -19.76
C GLN A 149 -13.20 5.76 -18.25
N LEU A 150 -13.17 4.57 -17.62
CA LEU A 150 -13.27 4.44 -16.16
C LEU A 150 -12.15 5.22 -15.45
N VAL A 151 -10.92 5.17 -15.94
CA VAL A 151 -9.78 5.93 -15.41
C VAL A 151 -10.00 7.44 -15.57
N HIS A 152 -10.48 7.87 -16.74
CA HIS A 152 -10.75 9.28 -17.02
C HIS A 152 -11.88 9.82 -16.15
N ASP A 153 -12.95 9.04 -15.92
CA ASP A 153 -14.06 9.44 -15.06
C ASP A 153 -13.57 9.70 -13.62
N LEU A 154 -12.72 8.82 -13.08
CA LEU A 154 -12.13 9.02 -11.75
C LEU A 154 -11.25 10.27 -11.70
N ARG A 155 -10.38 10.45 -12.70
CA ARG A 155 -9.51 11.63 -12.82
C ARG A 155 -10.32 12.92 -12.87
N ASP A 156 -11.37 12.95 -13.67
CA ASP A 156 -12.18 14.15 -13.91
C ASP A 156 -13.01 14.55 -12.66
N HIS A 157 -13.14 13.66 -11.68
CA HIS A 157 -13.77 13.90 -10.38
C HIS A 157 -12.77 14.06 -9.23
N ASP A 158 -11.47 14.21 -9.52
CA ASP A 158 -10.39 14.27 -8.52
C ASP A 158 -10.35 13.04 -7.57
N ILE A 159 -10.82 11.88 -8.05
CA ILE A 159 -10.77 10.61 -7.32
C ILE A 159 -9.47 9.88 -7.66
N HIS A 160 -8.72 9.51 -6.62
CA HIS A 160 -7.48 8.75 -6.79
C HIS A 160 -7.77 7.35 -7.36
N CYS A 161 -7.30 7.09 -8.57
CA CYS A 161 -7.47 5.82 -9.25
C CYS A 161 -6.40 4.81 -8.80
N PHE A 162 -6.84 3.75 -8.14
CA PHE A 162 -6.09 2.50 -8.02
C PHE A 162 -6.53 1.57 -9.14
N PHE A 163 -5.58 1.07 -9.93
CA PHE A 163 -5.88 0.01 -10.89
C PHE A 163 -5.28 -1.31 -10.40
N GLU A 164 -6.09 -2.34 -10.24
CA GLU A 164 -5.61 -3.68 -9.87
C GLU A 164 -5.18 -4.44 -11.12
N TRP A 165 -3.88 -4.67 -11.25
CA TRP A 165 -3.27 -5.36 -12.38
C TRP A 165 -2.74 -6.72 -11.94
N GLY A 166 -2.99 -7.73 -12.76
CA GLY A 166 -2.48 -9.09 -12.58
C GLY A 166 -3.56 -10.14 -12.66
N ILE A 167 -3.14 -11.40 -12.68
CA ILE A 167 -4.03 -12.54 -12.73
C ILE A 167 -4.24 -13.06 -11.32
N LYS A 168 -5.50 -13.23 -10.89
CA LYS A 168 -5.84 -13.75 -9.55
C LYS A 168 -5.23 -15.14 -9.26
N LYS A 169 -5.09 -15.97 -10.29
CA LYS A 169 -4.53 -17.33 -10.22
C LYS A 169 -3.65 -17.59 -11.44
N PRO A 170 -2.42 -17.04 -11.46
CA PRO A 170 -1.52 -17.24 -12.59
C PRO A 170 -1.02 -18.68 -12.62
N HIS A 171 -0.79 -19.21 -13.82
CA HIS A 171 -0.20 -20.53 -14.03
C HIS A 171 1.29 -20.47 -14.40
N GLU A 172 1.75 -19.29 -14.80
CA GLU A 172 3.14 -18.98 -15.13
C GLU A 172 3.50 -17.60 -14.56
N PRO A 173 4.78 -17.33 -14.26
CA PRO A 173 5.21 -16.00 -13.85
C PRO A 173 4.95 -14.96 -14.94
N LEU A 174 4.68 -13.72 -14.53
CA LEU A 174 4.55 -12.60 -15.47
C LEU A 174 5.81 -12.41 -16.33
N LYS A 175 5.62 -11.73 -17.46
CA LYS A 175 6.72 -11.28 -18.34
C LYS A 175 6.98 -9.79 -18.07
N PRO A 176 8.11 -9.41 -17.44
CA PRO A 176 8.34 -8.02 -17.02
C PRO A 176 8.17 -7.00 -18.14
N GLU A 177 8.74 -7.24 -19.33
CA GLU A 177 8.64 -6.32 -20.47
C GLU A 177 7.18 -5.98 -20.83
N MET A 178 6.31 -7.01 -20.87
CA MET A 178 4.89 -6.82 -21.17
C MET A 178 4.17 -6.09 -20.03
N ALA A 179 4.39 -6.53 -18.79
CA ALA A 179 3.78 -5.93 -17.61
C ALA A 179 4.15 -4.46 -17.45
N ILE A 180 5.43 -4.12 -17.59
CA ILE A 180 5.95 -2.75 -17.53
C ILE A 180 5.27 -1.87 -18.58
N LYS A 181 5.16 -2.36 -19.82
CA LYS A 181 4.51 -1.61 -20.91
C LYS A 181 3.03 -1.35 -20.62
N GLU A 182 2.30 -2.37 -20.18
CA GLU A 182 0.87 -2.24 -19.86
C GLU A 182 0.63 -1.28 -18.70
N ILE A 183 1.39 -1.44 -17.61
CA ILE A 183 1.28 -0.59 -16.43
C ILE A 183 1.64 0.86 -16.74
N ASN A 184 2.72 1.10 -17.49
CA ASN A 184 3.10 2.46 -17.86
C ASN A 184 2.06 3.13 -18.77
N ASN A 185 1.39 2.36 -19.64
CA ASN A 185 0.26 2.89 -20.41
C ASN A 185 -0.89 3.31 -19.48
N LEU A 186 -1.27 2.47 -18.50
CA LEU A 186 -2.31 2.82 -17.52
C LEU A 186 -1.96 4.07 -16.72
N ILE A 187 -0.70 4.19 -16.27
CA ILE A 187 -0.21 5.39 -15.57
C ILE A 187 -0.31 6.62 -16.47
N SER A 188 0.04 6.50 -17.76
CA SER A 188 -0.04 7.61 -18.71
C SER A 188 -1.47 8.12 -18.95
N GLU A 189 -2.46 7.27 -18.71
CA GLU A 189 -3.89 7.59 -18.85
C GLU A 189 -4.49 8.24 -17.59
N GLY A 190 -3.75 8.23 -16.47
CA GLY A 190 -4.14 8.88 -15.22
C GLY A 190 -4.27 7.97 -14.02
N VAL A 191 -3.92 6.68 -14.11
CA VAL A 191 -3.86 5.79 -12.94
C VAL A 191 -2.81 6.31 -11.96
N ASN A 192 -3.23 6.57 -10.71
CA ASN A 192 -2.33 7.11 -9.69
C ASN A 192 -1.43 6.02 -9.10
N HIS A 193 -1.99 4.84 -8.82
CA HIS A 193 -1.24 3.68 -8.35
C HIS A 193 -1.77 2.40 -9.00
N VAL A 194 -0.88 1.48 -9.33
CA VAL A 194 -1.23 0.12 -9.75
C VAL A 194 -1.05 -0.82 -8.56
N ILE A 195 -2.12 -1.50 -8.18
CA ILE A 195 -2.07 -2.63 -7.24
C ILE A 195 -1.59 -3.84 -8.02
N VAL A 196 -0.50 -4.47 -7.58
CA VAL A 196 -0.06 -5.75 -8.15
C VAL A 196 -0.79 -6.86 -7.40
N GLU A 197 -1.71 -7.54 -8.09
CA GLU A 197 -2.65 -8.55 -7.55
C GLU A 197 -1.93 -9.63 -6.73
N GLU A 198 -2.53 -10.03 -5.62
CA GLU A 198 -2.05 -11.08 -4.70
C GLU A 198 -1.55 -12.34 -5.43
N GLY A 199 -2.27 -12.80 -6.46
CA GLY A 199 -1.92 -13.99 -7.23
C GLY A 199 -0.57 -13.87 -7.95
N GLU A 200 -0.25 -12.69 -8.49
CA GLU A 200 1.07 -12.41 -9.08
C GLU A 200 2.15 -12.42 -7.99
N ILE A 201 1.88 -11.78 -6.85
CA ILE A 201 2.84 -11.72 -5.74
C ILE A 201 3.14 -13.10 -5.17
N ASP A 202 2.13 -13.97 -5.05
CA ASP A 202 2.30 -15.36 -4.65
C ASP A 202 3.16 -16.15 -5.65
N MET A 203 2.99 -15.95 -6.96
CA MET A 203 3.81 -16.59 -7.99
C MET A 203 5.27 -16.11 -7.94
N LEU A 204 5.47 -14.81 -7.72
CA LEU A 204 6.78 -14.16 -7.78
C LEU A 204 7.60 -14.33 -6.51
N LEU A 205 6.96 -14.33 -5.34
CA LEU A 205 7.64 -14.42 -4.05
C LEU A 205 7.40 -15.74 -3.32
N GLY A 206 6.32 -16.45 -3.62
CA GLY A 206 5.84 -17.55 -2.80
C GLY A 206 5.29 -17.07 -1.45
N VAL A 207 4.55 -17.92 -0.76
CA VAL A 207 4.03 -17.65 0.59
C VAL A 207 5.18 -17.36 1.59
N ASP A 208 6.36 -17.93 1.34
CA ASP A 208 7.53 -17.79 2.20
C ASP A 208 8.54 -16.72 1.78
N GLY A 209 8.31 -16.01 0.68
CA GLY A 209 9.22 -14.99 0.16
C GLY A 209 10.53 -15.54 -0.39
N GLN A 210 10.59 -16.84 -0.76
CA GLN A 210 11.82 -17.50 -1.24
C GLN A 210 11.73 -18.00 -2.70
N SER A 211 10.68 -17.62 -3.45
CA SER A 211 10.54 -18.01 -4.85
C SER A 211 11.74 -17.57 -5.70
N GLU A 212 12.16 -18.45 -6.61
CA GLU A 212 13.20 -18.18 -7.60
C GLU A 212 12.80 -17.08 -8.60
N ASN A 213 11.49 -16.83 -8.73
CA ASN A 213 10.91 -15.82 -9.62
C ASN A 213 10.98 -14.40 -9.04
N SER A 214 11.50 -14.22 -7.83
CA SER A 214 11.53 -12.91 -7.15
C SER A 214 12.28 -11.82 -7.92
N HIS A 215 13.22 -12.20 -8.80
CA HIS A 215 13.92 -11.28 -9.69
C HIS A 215 12.99 -10.59 -10.70
N LEU A 216 11.90 -11.24 -11.13
CA LEU A 216 10.92 -10.65 -12.06
C LEU A 216 10.13 -9.51 -11.39
N LEU A 217 9.87 -9.62 -10.08
CA LEU A 217 9.27 -8.52 -9.33
C LEU A 217 10.23 -7.33 -9.22
N VAL A 218 11.53 -7.59 -9.08
CA VAL A 218 12.55 -6.53 -9.09
C VAL A 218 12.55 -5.80 -10.43
N GLU A 219 12.56 -6.55 -11.55
CA GLU A 219 12.50 -5.99 -12.90
C GLU A 219 11.23 -5.15 -13.11
N LEU A 220 10.07 -5.62 -12.64
CA LEU A 220 8.81 -4.88 -12.69
C LEU A 220 8.89 -3.56 -11.90
N ILE A 221 9.36 -3.61 -10.66
CA ILE A 221 9.45 -2.44 -9.79
C ILE A 221 10.44 -1.41 -10.36
N GLU A 222 11.58 -1.86 -10.87
CA GLU A 222 12.57 -0.97 -11.48
C GLU A 222 12.08 -0.37 -12.81
N GLY A 223 11.32 -1.12 -13.61
CA GLY A 223 10.78 -0.66 -14.89
C GLY A 223 9.59 0.29 -14.80
N VAL A 224 8.79 0.19 -13.72
CA VAL A 224 7.62 1.06 -13.50
C VAL A 224 7.94 2.23 -12.56
N GLY A 225 8.75 2.00 -11.53
CA GLY A 225 8.94 2.93 -10.42
C GLY A 225 8.10 2.51 -9.21
N ILE A 226 8.77 2.39 -8.05
CA ILE A 226 8.16 1.88 -6.82
C ILE A 226 7.06 2.78 -6.27
N GLU A 227 7.15 4.08 -6.54
CA GLU A 227 6.18 5.10 -6.17
C GLU A 227 4.81 4.88 -6.80
N HIS A 228 4.75 4.20 -7.96
CA HIS A 228 3.53 3.96 -8.72
C HIS A 228 2.89 2.61 -8.38
N LEU A 229 3.59 1.71 -7.70
CA LEU A 229 3.12 0.37 -7.40
C LEU A 229 2.67 0.29 -5.96
N MET A 230 1.57 -0.43 -5.69
CA MET A 230 1.16 -0.89 -4.38
C MET A 230 1.15 -2.41 -4.39
N ILE A 231 2.02 -3.03 -3.57
CA ILE A 231 2.20 -4.47 -3.62
C ILE A 231 1.24 -5.17 -2.65
N GLU A 232 0.38 -6.04 -3.16
CA GLU A 232 -0.62 -6.78 -2.38
C GLU A 232 -0.02 -8.01 -1.69
N ALA A 233 0.99 -7.79 -0.86
CA ALA A 233 1.65 -8.84 -0.08
C ALA A 233 0.85 -9.17 1.20
N ILE A 234 0.08 -10.25 1.18
CA ILE A 234 -0.71 -10.70 2.33
C ILE A 234 0.10 -11.48 3.37
N HIS A 235 1.20 -12.10 2.97
CA HIS A 235 2.01 -12.92 3.88
C HIS A 235 3.15 -12.11 4.50
N SER A 236 3.34 -12.24 5.81
CA SER A 236 4.40 -11.53 6.55
C SER A 236 5.80 -11.77 5.99
N LYS A 237 6.07 -12.95 5.39
CA LYS A 237 7.36 -13.23 4.75
C LYS A 237 7.53 -12.51 3.40
N GLN A 238 6.47 -12.32 2.62
CA GLN A 238 6.48 -11.47 1.42
C GLN A 238 6.69 -10.01 1.79
N GLN A 239 5.97 -9.52 2.81
CA GLN A 239 6.16 -8.17 3.35
C GLN A 239 7.61 -7.99 3.83
N ALA A 240 8.17 -8.96 4.56
CA ALA A 240 9.56 -8.91 5.00
C ALA A 240 10.55 -8.90 3.82
N TRP A 241 10.28 -9.65 2.74
CA TRP A 241 11.09 -9.60 1.52
C TRP A 241 11.07 -8.20 0.90
N LEU A 242 9.88 -7.60 0.73
CA LEU A 242 9.74 -6.24 0.20
C LEU A 242 10.48 -5.23 1.07
N LEU A 243 10.32 -5.31 2.39
CA LEU A 243 10.96 -4.41 3.33
C LEU A 243 12.49 -4.58 3.37
N LYS A 244 13.03 -5.79 3.19
CA LYS A 244 14.49 -6.00 3.07
C LYS A 244 15.06 -5.44 1.76
N ASN A 245 14.28 -5.43 0.69
CA ASN A 245 14.73 -4.99 -0.63
C ASN A 245 14.42 -3.50 -0.91
N TYR A 246 13.49 -2.88 -0.20
CA TYR A 246 13.04 -1.52 -0.50
C TYR A 246 12.77 -0.65 0.74
N GLY A 247 12.72 -1.23 1.93
CA GLY A 247 12.69 -0.48 3.18
C GLY A 247 11.50 0.45 3.35
N THR A 248 11.80 1.70 3.69
CA THR A 248 10.77 2.70 4.03
C THR A 248 10.02 3.24 2.83
N THR A 249 10.40 2.90 1.59
CA THR A 249 9.82 3.47 0.36
C THR A 249 8.80 2.57 -0.33
N VAL A 250 8.73 1.27 -0.03
CA VAL A 250 7.78 0.36 -0.69
C VAL A 250 6.35 0.57 -0.22
N ASN A 251 5.43 0.72 -1.16
CA ASN A 251 4.00 0.74 -0.85
C ASN A 251 3.49 -0.70 -0.70
N ILE A 252 2.83 -1.00 0.42
CA ILE A 252 2.29 -2.34 0.72
C ILE A 252 0.82 -2.20 1.06
N GLY A 253 -0.04 -2.96 0.38
CA GLY A 253 -1.48 -2.88 0.54
C GLY A 253 -2.23 -3.29 -0.73
N PRO A 254 -3.55 -3.03 -0.82
CA PRO A 254 -4.40 -2.48 0.24
C PRO A 254 -4.97 -3.55 1.21
N ASN A 255 -4.31 -4.71 1.33
CA ASN A 255 -4.78 -5.84 2.15
C ASN A 255 -4.09 -6.03 3.50
N VAL A 256 -3.27 -5.07 3.97
CA VAL A 256 -2.65 -5.15 5.31
C VAL A 256 -3.76 -5.22 6.37
N LEU A 257 -3.66 -6.16 7.31
CA LEU A 257 -4.65 -6.27 8.39
C LEU A 257 -4.44 -5.16 9.42
N THR A 258 -5.54 -4.69 10.02
CA THR A 258 -5.53 -3.58 10.99
C THR A 258 -4.60 -3.81 12.16
N HIS A 259 -4.52 -5.04 12.67
CA HIS A 259 -3.64 -5.43 13.78
C HIS A 259 -2.18 -5.69 13.36
N GLU A 260 -1.88 -5.73 12.06
CA GLU A 260 -0.53 -5.95 11.52
C GLU A 260 0.20 -4.65 11.19
N VAL A 261 -0.46 -3.49 11.22
CA VAL A 261 0.15 -2.22 10.81
C VAL A 261 1.39 -1.87 11.62
N LEU A 262 1.35 -2.01 12.96
CA LEU A 262 2.52 -1.74 13.80
C LEU A 262 3.63 -2.79 13.62
N TRP A 263 3.25 -4.05 13.33
CA TRP A 263 4.22 -5.06 12.94
C TRP A 263 4.93 -4.64 11.65
N LEU A 264 4.17 -4.22 10.63
CA LEU A 264 4.71 -3.76 9.35
C LEU A 264 5.62 -2.55 9.55
N GLU A 265 5.17 -1.54 10.29
CA GLU A 265 5.95 -0.31 10.54
C GLU A 265 7.26 -0.60 11.28
N SER A 266 7.24 -1.47 12.29
CA SER A 266 8.46 -1.85 13.01
C SER A 266 9.49 -2.52 12.08
N ASN A 267 9.02 -3.42 11.21
CA ASN A 267 9.87 -4.09 10.22
C ASN A 267 10.33 -3.11 9.14
N ARG A 268 9.46 -2.19 8.71
CA ARG A 268 9.76 -1.18 7.69
C ARG A 268 10.94 -0.29 8.09
N ARG A 269 11.08 -0.05 9.39
CA ARG A 269 12.15 0.74 10.00
C ARG A 269 13.33 -0.10 10.51
N GLY A 270 13.42 -1.37 10.14
CA GLY A 270 14.54 -2.23 10.55
C GLY A 270 14.54 -2.64 12.02
N MET A 271 13.43 -2.43 12.74
CA MET A 271 13.28 -2.70 14.18
C MET A 271 12.48 -3.97 14.47
N GLY A 272 12.10 -4.72 13.45
CA GLY A 272 11.30 -5.94 13.57
C GLY A 272 12.10 -7.20 13.26
N ARG A 273 11.66 -8.32 13.84
CA ARG A 273 12.28 -9.64 13.61
C ARG A 273 12.11 -10.15 12.18
N GLY A 274 11.03 -9.78 11.48
CA GLY A 274 10.80 -10.20 10.09
C GLY A 274 11.94 -9.75 9.16
N VAL A 275 12.53 -8.61 9.48
CA VAL A 275 13.69 -8.05 8.76
C VAL A 275 15.02 -8.26 9.47
N ASN A 276 15.09 -9.17 10.45
CA ASN A 276 16.29 -9.47 11.25
C ASN A 276 16.89 -8.27 11.97
N TYR A 277 16.07 -7.28 12.36
CA TYR A 277 16.54 -6.09 13.07
C TYR A 277 17.71 -5.36 12.38
N PHE A 278 17.73 -5.27 11.03
CA PHE A 278 18.85 -4.63 10.31
C PHE A 278 19.11 -3.18 10.73
N GLY A 279 18.17 -2.50 11.38
CA GLY A 279 18.38 -1.18 11.97
C GLY A 279 19.44 -1.15 13.08
N LEU A 280 19.81 -2.32 13.62
CA LEU A 280 20.93 -2.47 14.56
C LEU A 280 22.29 -2.52 13.86
N ASP A 281 22.34 -2.77 12.54
CA ASP A 281 23.58 -3.14 11.86
C ASP A 281 24.66 -2.05 11.97
N GLU A 282 24.28 -0.78 11.78
CA GLU A 282 25.18 0.36 11.95
C GLU A 282 25.80 0.42 13.36
N TRP A 283 25.01 0.16 14.40
CA TRP A 283 25.49 0.18 15.78
C TRP A 283 26.35 -1.04 16.12
N LEU A 284 25.99 -2.21 15.60
CA LEU A 284 26.75 -3.45 15.77
C LEU A 284 28.12 -3.35 15.10
N GLU A 285 28.19 -2.73 13.91
CA GLU A 285 29.44 -2.46 13.19
C GLU A 285 30.30 -1.43 13.94
N LYS A 286 29.73 -0.29 14.35
CA LYS A 286 30.46 0.75 15.11
C LYS A 286 31.03 0.24 16.44
N THR A 287 30.33 -0.66 17.12
CA THR A 287 30.72 -1.14 18.45
C THR A 287 31.49 -2.46 18.43
N GLY A 288 31.49 -3.19 17.31
CA GLY A 288 32.09 -4.52 17.22
C GLY A 288 31.40 -5.58 18.09
N ARG A 289 30.12 -5.38 18.43
CA ARG A 289 29.38 -6.22 19.39
C ARG A 289 28.42 -7.22 18.74
N ARG A 290 28.53 -7.45 17.43
CA ARG A 290 27.71 -8.47 16.76
C ARG A 290 28.02 -9.84 17.35
N ARG A 291 26.98 -10.56 17.78
CA ARG A 291 27.13 -11.96 18.16
C ARG A 291 27.46 -12.78 16.93
N ASN A 292 28.35 -13.76 17.06
CA ASN A 292 28.75 -14.62 15.95
C ASN A 292 27.62 -15.53 15.42
N ASP A 293 26.59 -15.76 16.25
CA ASP A 293 25.43 -16.62 15.95
C ASP A 293 24.15 -15.84 15.59
N ALA A 294 24.27 -14.52 15.40
CA ALA A 294 23.18 -13.61 15.05
C ALA A 294 23.20 -13.21 13.56
#